data_AF-A0A2N9AJW2-F1
#
_entry.id   AF-A0A2N9AJW2-F1
#
_cell.length_a   1.000
_cell.length_b   1.000
_cell.length_c   1.000
_cell.angle_alpha   90.00
_cell.angle_beta   90.00
_cell.angle_gamma   90.00
#
_symmetry.space_group_name_H-M   'P 1'
#
loop_
_entity.id
_entity.type
_entity.pdbx_description
1 polymer ?
#
loop_
_entity_poly.entity_id
_entity_poly.type
_entity_poly.pdbx_seq_one_letter_code
_entity_poly.pdbx_strand_id
1 'polypeptide(L)'
;MRDENTAAHLNVEAKVEALSGALLGDDELGAVVRGHIYIENELIAFIKARLPKPEAIKDRDIDYNMRVKLAVALGLDPSFEPALNFVGSLRNQFAHSLEARIGKQEAVNFEKALGAHRAITSAAYRQVHIHLGTEAAAIPTKQQEPKDRIILCFVTLWAGILIEAHAAALARSEDQP
;
A
#
# COMPACT_ATOMS: atom_id res chain seq x y z
N MET A 1 -26.54 -11.18 -9.26
CA MET A 1 -26.07 -9.95 -9.92
C MET A 1 -25.15 -9.27 -8.95
N ARG A 2 -23.84 -9.36 -9.16
CA ARG A 2 -22.86 -8.55 -8.42
C ARG A 2 -22.97 -7.14 -8.97
N ASP A 3 -23.02 -6.19 -8.06
CA ASP A 3 -23.30 -4.79 -8.32
C ASP A 3 -22.17 -4.18 -9.16
N GLU A 4 -22.34 -4.14 -10.49
CA GLU A 4 -21.49 -3.38 -11.41
C GLU A 4 -21.46 -1.88 -11.05
N ASN A 5 -22.38 -1.42 -10.20
CA ASN A 5 -22.55 -0.04 -9.80
C ASN A 5 -21.64 0.40 -8.63
N THR A 6 -21.05 -0.54 -7.86
CA THR A 6 -20.16 -0.17 -6.73
C THR A 6 -18.74 0.17 -7.20
N ALA A 7 -18.24 -0.52 -8.24
CA ALA A 7 -16.92 -0.25 -8.80
C ALA A 7 -16.83 1.12 -9.49
N ALA A 8 -17.95 1.59 -10.07
CA ALA A 8 -18.04 2.86 -10.80
C ALA A 8 -17.88 4.12 -9.91
N HIS A 9 -18.15 4.02 -8.60
CA HIS A 9 -18.13 5.18 -7.71
C HIS A 9 -16.75 5.53 -7.12
N LEU A 10 -15.76 4.64 -7.22
CA LEU A 10 -14.51 4.74 -6.43
C LEU A 10 -13.21 4.60 -7.24
N ASN A 11 -13.33 4.41 -8.56
CA ASN A 11 -12.23 4.45 -9.53
C ASN A 11 -11.02 3.57 -9.15
N VAL A 12 -11.29 2.40 -8.55
CA VAL A 12 -10.25 1.46 -8.09
C VAL A 12 -9.35 1.03 -9.24
N GLU A 13 -9.93 0.78 -10.42
CA GLU A 13 -9.18 0.44 -11.63
C GLU A 13 -8.17 1.53 -11.99
N ALA A 14 -8.57 2.80 -12.04
CA ALA A 14 -7.60 3.87 -12.32
C ALA A 14 -6.57 4.03 -11.21
N LYS A 15 -6.92 3.79 -9.94
CA LYS A 15 -5.92 3.80 -8.86
C LYS A 15 -4.89 2.68 -9.04
N VAL A 16 -5.33 1.48 -9.45
CA VAL A 16 -4.44 0.35 -9.76
C VAL A 16 -3.54 0.67 -10.94
N GLU A 17 -4.07 1.24 -12.03
CA GLU A 17 -3.29 1.67 -13.18
C GLU A 17 -2.25 2.72 -12.79
N ALA A 18 -2.66 3.72 -12.00
CA ALA A 18 -1.79 4.81 -11.57
C ALA A 18 -0.67 4.33 -10.63
N LEU A 19 -0.96 3.41 -9.70
CA LEU A 19 0.06 2.78 -8.86
C LEU A 19 1.01 1.93 -9.70
N SER A 20 0.48 1.10 -10.59
CA SER A 20 1.28 0.22 -11.46
C SER A 20 2.27 1.03 -12.28
N GLY A 21 1.81 2.09 -12.94
CA GLY A 21 2.68 3.01 -13.69
C GLY A 21 3.73 3.70 -12.82
N ALA A 22 3.39 4.01 -11.56
CA ALA A 22 4.32 4.62 -10.63
C ALA A 22 5.43 3.67 -10.14
N LEU A 23 5.11 2.39 -9.93
CA LEU A 23 6.03 1.38 -9.39
C LEU A 23 6.92 0.74 -10.48
N LEU A 24 6.40 0.57 -11.69
CA LEU A 24 7.11 -0.13 -12.79
C LEU A 24 8.06 0.77 -13.59
N GLY A 25 8.20 2.04 -13.23
CA GLY A 25 9.18 2.93 -13.85
C GLY A 25 10.62 2.47 -13.64
N ASP A 26 11.54 2.91 -14.51
CA ASP A 26 12.94 2.48 -14.47
C ASP A 26 13.67 2.92 -13.19
N ASP A 27 13.30 4.09 -12.65
CA ASP A 27 13.92 4.68 -11.47
C ASP A 27 13.41 4.07 -10.15
N GLU A 28 14.32 3.39 -9.43
CA GLU A 28 14.06 2.81 -8.09
C GLU A 28 13.68 3.88 -7.06
N LEU A 29 14.29 5.06 -7.12
CA LEU A 29 13.95 6.19 -6.26
C LEU A 29 12.50 6.60 -6.50
N GLY A 30 12.13 6.75 -7.78
CA GLY A 30 10.76 7.01 -8.20
C GLY A 30 9.76 5.95 -7.72
N ALA A 31 10.10 4.66 -7.82
CA ALA A 31 9.24 3.58 -7.36
C ALA A 31 8.97 3.65 -5.84
N VAL A 32 10.00 3.83 -5.03
CA VAL A 32 9.88 3.95 -3.55
C VAL A 32 9.10 5.20 -3.16
N VAL A 33 9.47 6.36 -3.70
CA VAL A 33 8.86 7.64 -3.34
C VAL A 33 7.39 7.66 -3.75
N ARG A 34 7.07 7.24 -4.98
CA ARG A 34 5.68 7.20 -5.42
C ARG A 34 4.88 6.13 -4.67
N GLY A 35 5.45 4.94 -4.45
CA GLY A 35 4.80 3.88 -3.66
C GLY A 35 4.41 4.36 -2.26
N HIS A 36 5.31 5.10 -1.59
CA HIS A 36 5.00 5.75 -0.31
C HIS A 36 3.84 6.74 -0.42
N ILE A 37 3.85 7.62 -1.43
CA ILE A 37 2.79 8.63 -1.63
C ILE A 37 1.41 7.97 -1.79
N TYR A 38 1.32 6.87 -2.56
CA TYR A 38 0.06 6.14 -2.71
C TYR A 38 -0.44 5.55 -1.39
N ILE A 39 0.44 4.94 -0.60
CA ILE A 39 0.09 4.42 0.72
C ILE A 39 -0.37 5.55 1.65
N GLU A 40 0.36 6.66 1.68
CA GLU A 40 0.02 7.81 2.51
C GLU A 40 -1.35 8.39 2.13
N ASN A 41 -1.67 8.45 0.83
CA ASN A 41 -2.98 8.89 0.37
C ASN A 41 -4.13 7.99 0.87
N GLU A 42 -3.96 6.66 0.82
CA GLU A 42 -4.99 5.76 1.36
C GLU A 42 -5.08 5.84 2.89
N LEU A 43 -3.95 6.05 3.58
CA LEU A 43 -3.93 6.26 5.03
C LEU A 43 -4.69 7.54 5.43
N ILE A 44 -4.51 8.62 4.67
CA ILE A 44 -5.28 9.87 4.84
C ILE A 44 -6.77 9.61 4.59
N ALA A 45 -7.13 8.87 3.55
CA ALA A 45 -8.52 8.53 3.25
C ALA A 45 -9.17 7.73 4.40
N PHE A 46 -8.46 6.73 4.93
CA PHE A 46 -8.90 5.97 6.10
C PHE A 46 -9.15 6.87 7.32
N ILE A 47 -8.17 7.71 7.68
CA ILE A 47 -8.28 8.63 8.82
C ILE A 47 -9.48 9.57 8.65
N LYS A 48 -9.62 10.18 7.46
CA LYS A 48 -10.74 11.09 7.17
C LYS A 48 -12.08 10.37 7.27
N ALA A 49 -12.18 9.13 6.80
CA ALA A 49 -13.40 8.34 6.91
C ALA A 49 -13.78 8.03 8.37
N ARG A 50 -12.80 7.85 9.27
CA ARG A 50 -13.05 7.54 10.70
C ARG A 50 -13.26 8.76 11.59
N LEU A 51 -12.87 9.96 11.17
CA LEU A 51 -13.04 11.18 11.96
C LEU A 51 -14.45 11.78 11.81
N PRO A 52 -15.15 12.16 12.90
CA PRO A 52 -16.44 12.84 12.81
C PRO A 52 -16.37 14.18 12.06
N LYS A 53 -15.29 14.95 12.28
CA LYS A 53 -15.03 16.28 11.70
C LYS A 53 -13.64 16.32 11.05
N PRO A 54 -13.45 15.66 9.90
CA PRO A 54 -12.12 15.53 9.28
C PRO A 54 -11.51 16.89 8.90
N GLU A 55 -12.32 17.89 8.60
CA GLU A 55 -11.90 19.26 8.26
C GLU A 55 -11.24 20.02 9.42
N ALA A 56 -11.41 19.56 10.67
CA ALA A 56 -10.73 20.14 11.83
C ALA A 56 -9.22 19.86 11.83
N ILE A 57 -8.77 18.88 11.05
CA ILE A 57 -7.38 18.49 10.92
C ILE A 57 -6.92 18.80 9.50
N LYS A 58 -5.92 19.67 9.37
CA LYS A 58 -5.30 19.90 8.06
C LYS A 58 -4.24 18.84 7.83
N ASP A 59 -4.21 18.26 6.63
CA ASP A 59 -3.26 17.21 6.30
C ASP A 59 -1.80 17.64 6.59
N ARG A 60 -1.43 18.88 6.28
CA ARG A 60 -0.07 19.40 6.53
C ARG A 60 0.35 19.45 8.01
N ASP A 61 -0.60 19.39 8.94
CA ASP A 61 -0.33 19.51 10.39
C ASP A 61 0.08 18.16 11.00
N ILE A 62 -0.07 17.06 10.25
CA ILE A 62 0.25 15.70 10.68
C ILE A 62 1.36 15.17 9.78
N ASP A 63 2.47 14.70 10.36
CA ASP A 63 3.50 13.98 9.62
C ASP A 63 3.13 12.49 9.40
N TYR A 64 3.86 11.80 8.53
CA TYR A 64 3.57 10.42 8.20
C TYR A 64 3.57 9.49 9.45
N ASN A 65 4.49 9.68 10.39
CA ASN A 65 4.55 8.83 11.59
C ASN A 65 3.30 9.01 12.46
N MET A 66 2.86 10.25 12.63
CA MET A 66 1.65 10.58 13.35
C MET A 66 0.40 10.06 12.61
N ARG A 67 0.38 10.08 11.27
CA ARG A 67 -0.70 9.44 10.49
C ARG A 67 -0.83 7.96 10.81
N VAL A 68 0.29 7.22 10.82
CA VAL A 68 0.28 5.78 11.12
C VAL A 68 -0.30 5.53 12.51
N LYS A 69 0.19 6.23 13.52
CA LYS A 69 -0.31 6.13 14.91
C LYS A 69 -1.80 6.48 15.01
N LEU A 70 -2.22 7.56 14.36
CA LEU A 70 -3.61 7.99 14.36
C LEU A 70 -4.52 6.98 13.68
N ALA A 71 -4.11 6.40 12.55
CA ALA A 71 -4.88 5.36 11.86
C ALA A 71 -5.09 4.14 12.75
N VAL A 72 -4.03 3.66 13.42
CA VAL A 72 -4.13 2.54 14.39
C VAL A 72 -5.06 2.92 15.55
N ALA A 73 -4.93 4.13 16.09
CA ALA A 73 -5.83 4.62 17.16
C ALA A 73 -7.30 4.72 16.72
N LEU A 74 -7.55 4.93 15.42
CA LEU A 74 -8.88 4.97 14.80
C LEU A 74 -9.39 3.59 14.36
N GLY A 75 -8.65 2.52 14.67
CA GLY A 75 -9.08 1.13 14.46
C GLY A 75 -8.52 0.45 13.22
N LEU A 76 -7.48 0.99 12.58
CA LEU A 76 -6.70 0.23 11.59
C LEU A 76 -6.03 -0.95 12.30
N ASP A 77 -6.05 -2.14 11.70
CA ASP A 77 -5.38 -3.31 12.27
C ASP A 77 -3.89 -3.00 12.56
N PRO A 78 -3.43 -3.10 13.83
CA PRO A 78 -2.04 -2.87 14.20
C PRO A 78 -1.03 -3.74 13.44
N SER A 79 -1.47 -4.85 12.85
CA SER A 79 -0.61 -5.71 12.01
C SER A 79 -0.02 -4.98 10.79
N PHE A 80 -0.61 -3.87 10.34
CA PHE A 80 -0.07 -3.03 9.26
C PHE A 80 1.05 -2.09 9.72
N GLU A 81 1.12 -1.75 11.00
CA GLU A 81 2.02 -0.72 11.53
C GLU A 81 3.51 -0.98 11.22
N PRO A 82 4.06 -2.21 11.37
CA PRO A 82 5.46 -2.46 11.04
C PRO A 82 5.80 -2.17 9.58
N ALA A 83 4.90 -2.55 8.66
CA ALA A 83 5.07 -2.34 7.22
C ALA A 83 4.94 -0.86 6.84
N LEU A 84 3.98 -0.15 7.42
CA LEU A 84 3.81 1.29 7.23
C LEU A 84 5.05 2.06 7.72
N ASN A 85 5.56 1.73 8.90
CA ASN A 85 6.77 2.35 9.45
C ASN A 85 8.01 2.04 8.60
N PHE A 86 8.11 0.83 8.05
CA PHE A 86 9.18 0.46 7.14
C PHE A 86 9.15 1.32 5.87
N VAL A 87 7.97 1.50 5.25
CA VAL A 87 7.81 2.35 4.05
C VAL A 87 8.24 3.80 4.32
N GLY A 88 7.84 4.38 5.45
CA GLY A 88 8.27 5.73 5.83
C GLY A 88 9.79 5.84 5.99
N SER A 89 10.41 4.84 6.62
CA SER A 89 11.87 4.77 6.79
C SER A 89 12.60 4.62 5.45
N LEU A 90 12.09 3.73 4.58
CA LEU A 90 12.65 3.49 3.26
C LEU A 90 12.59 4.76 2.41
N ARG A 91 11.45 5.46 2.38
CA ARG A 91 11.31 6.74 1.68
C ARG A 91 12.30 7.77 2.21
N ASN A 92 12.50 7.86 3.53
CA ASN A 92 13.43 8.82 4.12
C ASN A 92 14.90 8.52 3.75
N GLN A 93 15.28 7.24 3.71
CA GLN A 93 16.60 6.83 3.23
C GLN A 93 16.83 7.27 1.78
N PHE A 94 15.85 7.05 0.91
CA PHE A 94 15.90 7.44 -0.49
C PHE A 94 15.86 8.96 -0.71
N ALA A 95 15.16 9.71 0.14
CA ALA A 95 15.12 11.17 0.08
C ALA A 95 16.45 11.83 0.48
N HIS A 96 17.26 11.18 1.31
CA HIS A 96 18.55 11.73 1.77
C HIS A 96 19.76 11.25 0.96
N SER A 97 19.59 10.25 0.09
CA SER A 97 20.68 9.69 -0.71
C SER A 97 20.25 9.52 -2.17
N LEU A 98 20.81 10.36 -3.04
CA LEU A 98 20.58 10.31 -4.49
C LEU A 98 21.10 9.01 -5.13
N GLU A 99 22.00 8.29 -4.46
CA GLU A 99 22.54 7.00 -4.90
C GLU A 99 21.92 5.79 -4.19
N ALA A 100 20.84 6.00 -3.41
CA ALA A 100 20.13 4.90 -2.77
C ALA A 100 19.65 3.91 -3.83
N ARG A 101 19.92 2.62 -3.60
CA ARG A 101 19.44 1.51 -4.42
C ARG A 101 18.67 0.51 -3.57
N ILE A 102 17.73 -0.18 -4.18
CA ILE A 102 17.00 -1.27 -3.54
C ILE A 102 17.93 -2.48 -3.47
N GLY A 103 18.42 -2.76 -2.28
CA GLY A 103 19.20 -3.95 -2.01
C GLY A 103 18.33 -5.15 -1.63
N LYS A 104 18.97 -6.32 -1.62
CA LYS A 104 18.37 -7.57 -1.13
C LYS A 104 17.90 -7.45 0.33
N GLN A 105 18.60 -6.64 1.14
CA GLN A 105 18.29 -6.47 2.55
C GLN A 105 16.99 -5.68 2.75
N GLU A 106 16.78 -4.61 1.98
CA GLU A 106 15.54 -3.83 1.98
C GLU A 106 14.35 -4.72 1.61
N ALA A 107 14.49 -5.55 0.57
CA ALA A 107 13.45 -6.50 0.17
C ALA A 107 13.11 -7.51 1.28
N VAL A 108 14.12 -8.09 1.93
CA VAL A 108 13.92 -9.02 3.06
C VAL A 108 13.27 -8.32 4.25
N ASN A 109 13.68 -7.08 4.55
CA ASN A 109 13.13 -6.30 5.65
C ASN A 109 11.66 -5.94 5.41
N PHE A 110 11.30 -5.55 4.18
CA PHE A 110 9.90 -5.24 3.86
C PHE A 110 9.02 -6.50 3.97
N GLU A 111 9.47 -7.62 3.41
CA GLU A 111 8.75 -8.90 3.52
C GLU A 111 8.56 -9.32 4.99
N LYS A 112 9.54 -9.05 5.85
CA LYS A 112 9.44 -9.31 7.29
C LYS A 112 8.44 -8.35 7.95
N ALA A 113 8.47 -7.08 7.57
CA ALA A 113 7.57 -6.06 8.11
C ALA A 113 6.09 -6.31 7.74
N LEU A 114 5.83 -6.95 6.59
CA LEU A 114 4.47 -7.40 6.23
C LEU A 114 3.90 -8.46 7.17
N GLY A 115 4.74 -9.19 7.92
CA GLY A 115 4.27 -10.19 8.88
C GLY A 115 3.31 -11.21 8.25
N ALA A 116 2.09 -11.29 8.79
CA ALA A 116 1.05 -12.20 8.31
C ALA A 116 0.61 -11.92 6.86
N HIS A 117 0.68 -10.67 6.41
CA HIS A 117 0.26 -10.25 5.07
C HIS A 117 1.20 -10.74 3.96
N ARG A 118 2.41 -11.18 4.30
CA ARG A 118 3.38 -11.74 3.34
C ARG A 118 2.82 -12.95 2.58
N ALA A 119 2.00 -13.77 3.23
CA ALA A 119 1.39 -14.94 2.59
C ALA A 119 0.45 -14.52 1.46
N ILE A 120 -0.26 -13.40 1.63
CA ILE A 120 -1.14 -12.81 0.62
C ILE A 120 -0.33 -12.41 -0.60
N THR A 121 0.84 -11.78 -0.43
CA THR A 121 1.74 -11.41 -1.53
C THR A 121 2.10 -12.60 -2.41
N SER A 122 2.54 -13.70 -1.79
CA SER A 122 2.98 -14.89 -2.53
C SER A 122 1.81 -15.60 -3.22
N ALA A 123 0.65 -15.65 -2.55
CA ALA A 123 -0.55 -16.25 -3.11
C ALA A 123 -1.10 -15.45 -4.29
N ALA A 124 -1.20 -14.12 -4.16
CA ALA A 124 -1.66 -13.23 -5.21
C ALA A 124 -0.75 -13.29 -6.45
N TYR A 125 0.57 -13.25 -6.25
CA TYR A 125 1.54 -13.38 -7.33
C TYR A 125 1.36 -14.70 -8.11
N ARG A 126 1.22 -15.83 -7.39
CA ARG A 126 0.97 -17.12 -8.03
C ARG A 126 -0.36 -17.14 -8.80
N GLN A 127 -1.41 -16.57 -8.21
CA GLN A 127 -2.74 -16.55 -8.83
C GLN A 127 -2.75 -15.76 -10.15
N VAL A 128 -1.98 -14.68 -10.24
CA VAL A 128 -1.82 -13.91 -11.49
C VAL A 128 -1.16 -14.77 -12.57
N HIS A 129 -0.09 -15.52 -12.24
CA HIS A 129 0.54 -16.42 -13.20
C HIS A 129 -0.37 -17.54 -13.71
N ILE A 130 -1.23 -18.09 -12.83
CA ILE A 130 -2.27 -19.04 -13.21
C ILE A 130 -3.26 -18.39 -14.18
N HIS A 131 -3.77 -17.21 -13.82
CA HIS A 131 -4.76 -16.50 -14.64
C HIS A 131 -4.23 -16.12 -16.03
N LEU A 132 -2.95 -15.73 -16.12
CA LEU A 132 -2.29 -15.38 -17.38
C LEU A 132 -1.78 -16.60 -18.16
N GLY A 133 -1.92 -17.82 -17.65
CA GLY A 133 -1.39 -19.02 -18.29
C GLY A 133 0.14 -19.06 -18.37
N THR A 134 0.84 -18.37 -17.47
CA THR A 134 2.30 -18.23 -17.45
C THR A 134 2.95 -18.97 -16.28
N GLU A 135 2.27 -19.98 -15.74
CA GLU A 135 2.72 -20.78 -14.59
C GLU A 135 4.13 -21.36 -14.79
N ALA A 136 4.45 -21.81 -16.00
CA ALA A 136 5.76 -22.38 -16.34
C ALA A 136 6.92 -21.37 -16.22
N ALA A 137 6.62 -20.06 -16.27
CA ALA A 137 7.60 -18.98 -16.12
C ALA A 137 7.63 -18.39 -14.69
N ALA A 138 6.73 -18.82 -13.80
CA ALA A 138 6.65 -18.29 -12.46
C ALA A 138 7.83 -18.77 -11.59
N ILE A 139 8.69 -17.86 -11.17
CA ILE A 139 9.72 -18.16 -10.16
C ILE A 139 9.24 -17.76 -8.76
N PRO A 140 9.64 -18.47 -7.70
CA PRO A 140 9.26 -18.12 -6.34
C PRO A 140 9.58 -16.66 -6.00
N THR A 141 8.70 -15.96 -5.26
CA THR A 141 8.89 -14.54 -4.89
C THR A 141 10.25 -14.26 -4.25
N LYS A 142 10.81 -15.22 -3.49
CA LYS A 142 12.14 -15.08 -2.88
C LYS A 142 13.31 -15.07 -3.87
N GLN A 143 13.11 -15.55 -5.10
CA GLN A 143 14.09 -15.62 -6.18
C GLN A 143 13.98 -14.46 -7.17
N GLN A 144 12.95 -13.62 -7.03
CA GLN A 144 12.79 -12.40 -7.82
C GLN A 144 13.88 -11.38 -7.48
N GLU A 145 14.12 -10.45 -8.41
CA GLU A 145 15.00 -9.32 -8.17
C GLU A 145 14.51 -8.49 -6.96
N PRO A 146 15.42 -7.86 -6.18
CA PRO A 146 15.04 -7.09 -5.00
C PRO A 146 13.98 -6.00 -5.28
N LYS A 147 14.08 -5.33 -6.43
CA LYS A 147 13.11 -4.33 -6.88
C LYS A 147 11.70 -4.92 -7.01
N ASP A 148 11.56 -6.06 -7.70
CA ASP A 148 10.26 -6.71 -7.91
C ASP A 148 9.64 -7.18 -6.59
N ARG A 149 10.47 -7.67 -5.67
CA ARG A 149 10.03 -8.05 -4.32
C ARG A 149 9.48 -6.87 -3.54
N ILE A 150 10.15 -5.72 -3.59
CA ILE A 150 9.68 -4.47 -2.99
C ILE A 150 8.37 -4.02 -3.63
N ILE A 151 8.25 -4.07 -4.96
CA ILE A 151 7.02 -3.70 -5.68
C ILE A 151 5.85 -4.57 -5.22
N LEU A 152 6.03 -5.89 -5.16
CA LEU A 152 5.00 -6.82 -4.66
C LEU A 152 4.59 -6.51 -3.21
N CYS A 153 5.53 -6.10 -2.36
CA CYS A 153 5.24 -5.67 -1.00
C CYS A 153 4.44 -4.36 -0.95
N PHE A 154 4.81 -3.37 -1.79
CA PHE A 154 4.07 -2.12 -1.93
C PHE A 154 2.63 -2.37 -2.39
N VAL A 155 2.43 -3.19 -3.42
CA VAL A 155 1.09 -3.53 -3.93
C VAL A 155 0.26 -4.20 -2.83
N THR A 156 0.85 -5.15 -2.09
CA THR A 156 0.15 -5.86 -1.01
C THR A 156 -0.28 -4.89 0.10
N LEU A 157 0.64 -4.05 0.57
CA LEU A 157 0.36 -3.10 1.64
C LEU A 157 -0.67 -2.06 1.20
N TRP A 158 -0.49 -1.46 0.02
CA TRP A 158 -1.42 -0.49 -0.52
C TRP A 158 -2.83 -1.07 -0.69
N ALA A 159 -2.96 -2.29 -1.23
CA ALA A 159 -4.26 -2.94 -1.37
C ALA A 159 -4.94 -3.18 -0.01
N GLY A 160 -4.17 -3.58 1.01
CA GLY A 160 -4.69 -3.73 2.38
C GLY A 160 -5.25 -2.43 2.94
N ILE A 161 -4.49 -1.33 2.85
CA ILE A 161 -4.94 -0.02 3.35
C ILE A 161 -6.11 0.53 2.53
N LEU A 162 -6.13 0.32 1.22
CA LEU A 162 -7.24 0.72 0.35
C LEU A 162 -8.56 0.04 0.78
N ILE A 163 -8.51 -1.26 1.09
CA ILE A 163 -9.69 -2.02 1.55
C ILE A 163 -10.19 -1.47 2.89
N GLU A 164 -9.28 -1.20 3.83
CA GLU A 164 -9.62 -0.62 5.13
C GLU A 164 -10.22 0.79 4.99
N ALA A 165 -9.65 1.62 4.13
CA ALA A 165 -10.16 2.96 3.83
C ALA A 165 -11.56 2.90 3.22
N HIS A 166 -11.79 1.95 2.33
CA HIS A 166 -13.11 1.72 1.73
C HIS A 166 -14.12 1.23 2.76
N ALA A 167 -13.77 0.26 3.60
CA ALA A 167 -14.66 -0.24 4.64
C ALA A 167 -15.06 0.88 5.62
N ALA A 168 -14.10 1.73 6.01
CA ALA A 168 -14.36 2.90 6.83
C ALA A 168 -15.30 3.91 6.16
N ALA A 169 -15.15 4.14 4.85
CA ALA A 169 -15.99 5.07 4.11
C ALA A 169 -17.45 4.58 4.00
N LEU A 170 -17.65 3.28 3.77
CA LEU A 170 -18.98 2.67 3.74
C LEU A 170 -19.68 2.82 5.10
N ALA A 171 -19.01 2.45 6.19
CA ALA A 171 -19.57 2.56 7.53
C ALA A 171 -19.99 4.01 7.87
N ARG A 172 -19.19 5.00 7.46
CA ARG A 172 -19.54 6.41 7.64
C ARG A 172 -20.80 6.83 6.87
N SER A 173 -21.00 6.31 5.65
CA SER A 173 -22.17 6.65 4.84
C SER A 173 -23.47 6.09 5.40
N GLU A 174 -23.41 4.97 6.13
CA GLU A 174 -24.56 4.35 6.80
C GLU A 174 -24.96 5.11 8.08
N ASP A 175 -24.00 5.75 8.75
CA ASP A 175 -24.21 6.52 9.99
C ASP A 175 -24.68 7.97 9.77
N GLN A 176 -24.74 8.46 8.52
CA GLN A 176 -25.26 9.80 8.19
C GLN A 176 -26.73 9.69 7.73
N PRO A 177 -27.70 10.25 8.49
CA PRO A 177 -29.12 10.25 8.12
C PRO A 177 -29.45 11.16 6.92
#